data_AF-A0A1R1X1X6-F1
#
_entry.id   AF-A0A1R1X1X6-F1
#
_cell.length_a   1.000
_cell.length_b   1.000
_cell.length_c   1.000
_cell.angle_alpha   90.00
_cell.angle_beta   90.00
_cell.angle_gamma   90.00
#
_symmetry.space_group_name_H-M   'P 1'
#
loop_
_entity.id
_entity.type
_entity.pdbx_description
1 polymer ?
#
loop_
_entity_poly.entity_id
_entity_poly.type
_entity_poly.pdbx_seq_one_letter_code
_entity_poly.pdbx_strand_id
1 'polypeptide(L)'
;MLSGARISLDIHSDTILFHGTEESASSKLLYGKVRLHIKSKTRIRSLYANVSGISSYGFVNENYESPSFNVNNCYASKSQILDHKEVLFESSESNGSLFLPKTYEFSFIIKMEGSLPATVYTEYGKTEYKLKVVLEKANILSMNVSKSIPIYVRRIIDIGQLVSPPISSPQPLIQAVDDLLPAFTSPSAQSSPSPIVSPVSSPSSSPSTSFADLPSSINHNSPAPAFSPLPLVDSSLPRLISKSFDDKLHLKIYTNSSIYTTEQQLKLAVEVFPLHESVRVISIGSVFNESVSIKSLSTTTGQVVASKRYLRIINSVHKNLSSFQTVSKNGFFSSNSYEMLLQTSSSHKSAQLDIENNVFKVSHYVKLYCIIEFEGKREKLFTLFPVFIVPNEYFTEFNNLPLYSPSEPYAQINLLPPAYSE
;
A
#
# COMPACT_ATOMS: atom_id res chain seq x y z
N MET A 1 7.30 37.91 27.93
CA MET A 1 7.72 38.86 26.87
C MET A 1 6.89 38.62 25.62
N LEU A 2 6.24 39.64 25.05
CA LEU A 2 5.48 39.52 23.80
C LEU A 2 6.44 39.60 22.61
N SER A 3 6.42 38.62 21.70
CA SER A 3 7.24 38.68 20.48
C SER A 3 6.82 39.87 19.61
N GLY A 4 7.76 40.75 19.28
CA GLY A 4 7.58 41.89 18.38
C GLY A 4 7.25 41.52 16.93
N ALA A 5 7.32 40.23 16.58
CA ALA A 5 6.92 39.68 15.29
C ALA A 5 6.09 38.40 15.45
N ARG A 6 5.09 38.21 14.58
CA ARG A 6 4.28 36.97 14.44
C ARG A 6 4.30 36.52 12.99
N ILE A 7 4.39 35.22 12.77
CA ILE A 7 4.22 34.59 11.45
C ILE A 7 2.82 33.99 11.37
N SER A 8 2.12 34.26 10.27
CA SER A 8 0.96 33.52 9.80
C SER A 8 1.30 32.92 8.43
N LEU A 9 0.67 31.79 8.07
CA LEU A 9 1.02 30.99 6.90
C LEU A 9 -0.28 30.56 6.23
N ASP A 10 -0.46 30.96 4.98
CA ASP A 10 -1.63 30.67 4.16
C ASP A 10 -1.18 29.78 2.99
N ILE A 11 -1.56 28.50 3.00
CA ILE A 11 -1.22 27.52 1.96
C ILE A 11 -2.47 27.07 1.23
N HIS A 12 -2.31 26.64 -0.03
CA HIS A 12 -3.44 26.12 -0.82
C HIS A 12 -3.98 24.79 -0.29
N SER A 13 -3.07 23.87 0.07
CA SER A 13 -3.40 22.55 0.64
C SER A 13 -2.23 22.09 1.51
N ASP A 14 -2.52 21.46 2.65
CA ASP A 14 -1.52 20.76 3.47
C ASP A 14 -1.22 19.35 2.93
N THR A 15 -2.01 18.89 1.97
CA THR A 15 -1.95 17.56 1.38
C THR A 15 -1.42 17.65 -0.04
N ILE A 16 -0.34 16.92 -0.30
CA ILE A 16 0.29 16.76 -1.62
C ILE A 16 -0.07 15.39 -2.16
N LEU A 17 -0.79 15.38 -3.28
CA LEU A 17 -1.34 14.16 -3.88
C LEU A 17 -0.59 13.80 -5.16
N PHE A 18 0.05 12.64 -5.15
CA PHE A 18 0.72 12.04 -6.30
C PHE A 18 -0.17 10.96 -6.94
N HIS A 19 -0.07 10.83 -8.26
CA HIS A 19 -0.67 9.70 -8.99
C HIS A 19 0.46 8.77 -9.40
N GLY A 20 0.31 7.47 -9.16
CA GLY A 20 1.33 6.46 -9.44
C GLY A 20 2.31 6.20 -8.30
N THR A 21 3.29 5.36 -8.60
CA THR A 21 4.35 4.89 -7.69
C THR A 21 5.44 5.94 -7.47
N GLU A 22 6.38 5.69 -6.57
CA GLU A 22 7.57 6.55 -6.36
C GLU A 22 8.45 6.69 -7.61
N GLU A 23 8.36 5.74 -8.54
CA GLU A 23 9.14 5.72 -9.79
C GLU A 23 8.44 6.43 -10.95
N SER A 24 7.10 6.51 -10.92
CA SER A 24 6.27 6.99 -12.05
C SER A 24 5.56 8.32 -11.80
N ALA A 25 5.42 8.74 -10.53
CA ALA A 25 4.73 9.99 -10.20
C ALA A 25 5.51 11.23 -10.68
N SER A 26 4.79 12.20 -11.24
CA SER A 26 5.33 13.52 -11.57
C SER A 26 5.41 14.41 -10.32
N SER A 27 6.34 15.36 -10.33
CA SER A 27 6.47 16.34 -9.24
C SER A 27 5.24 17.24 -9.10
N LYS A 28 4.89 17.60 -7.87
CA LYS A 28 3.79 18.52 -7.52
C LYS A 28 4.36 19.79 -6.88
N LEU A 29 3.56 20.86 -6.77
CA LEU A 29 3.98 22.12 -6.17
C LEU A 29 3.28 22.36 -4.83
N LEU A 30 4.06 22.65 -3.79
CA LEU A 30 3.59 23.20 -2.52
C LEU A 30 3.80 24.71 -2.55
N TYR A 31 2.73 25.48 -2.54
CA TYR A 31 2.80 26.95 -2.66
C TYR A 31 1.83 27.65 -1.70
N GLY A 32 2.14 28.91 -1.41
CA GLY A 32 1.37 29.71 -0.48
C GLY A 32 2.00 31.08 -0.22
N LYS A 33 1.56 31.70 0.88
CA LYS A 33 2.02 33.00 1.36
C LYS A 33 2.41 32.96 2.83
N VAL A 34 3.53 33.56 3.15
CA VAL A 34 3.94 33.91 4.51
C VAL A 34 3.53 35.33 4.80
N ARG A 35 2.72 35.51 5.85
CA ARG A 35 2.34 36.83 6.39
C ARG A 35 3.14 37.11 7.65
N LEU A 36 4.05 38.07 7.55
CA LEU A 36 4.91 38.52 8.64
C LEU A 36 4.31 39.78 9.27
N HIS A 37 3.73 39.64 10.46
CA HIS A 37 3.14 40.73 11.22
C HIS A 37 4.17 41.31 12.20
N ILE A 38 4.67 42.51 11.91
CA ILE A 38 5.60 43.25 12.75
C ILE A 38 4.82 44.22 13.65
N LYS A 39 4.99 44.10 14.97
CA LYS A 39 4.32 44.95 15.98
C LYS A 39 5.17 46.15 16.40
N SER A 40 6.49 46.04 16.30
CA SER A 40 7.46 47.05 16.70
C SER A 40 8.63 47.06 15.71
N LYS A 41 9.29 48.22 15.56
CA LYS A 41 10.51 48.37 14.74
C LYS A 41 11.51 47.24 15.04
N THR A 42 11.82 46.41 14.05
CA THR A 42 12.59 45.15 14.22
C THR A 42 13.63 45.03 13.11
N ARG A 43 14.87 44.62 13.42
CA ARG A 43 15.89 44.28 12.41
C ARG A 43 15.85 42.77 12.11
N ILE A 44 15.75 42.42 10.83
CA ILE A 44 15.55 41.06 10.33
C ILE A 44 16.74 40.68 9.46
N ARG A 45 17.29 39.48 9.70
CA ARG A 45 18.38 38.90 8.93
C ARG A 45 17.83 38.12 7.73
N SER A 46 16.99 37.13 8.00
CA SER A 46 16.43 36.26 6.96
C SER A 46 14.98 35.87 7.28
N LEU A 47 14.24 35.50 6.24
CA LEU A 47 12.96 34.79 6.31
C LEU A 47 13.01 33.68 5.27
N TYR A 48 12.81 32.43 5.68
CA TYR A 48 12.77 31.29 4.77
C TYR A 48 11.69 30.28 5.15
N ALA A 49 11.21 29.58 4.14
CA ALA A 49 10.40 28.37 4.28
C ALA A 49 11.32 27.15 4.14
N ASN A 50 11.36 26.29 5.16
CA ASN A 50 12.00 24.99 5.07
C ASN A 50 10.92 23.90 4.98
N VAL A 51 10.97 23.06 3.96
CA VAL A 51 10.19 21.83 3.90
C VAL A 51 11.13 20.67 4.17
N SER A 52 10.80 19.88 5.18
CA SER A 52 11.62 18.73 5.60
C SER A 52 10.76 17.48 5.72
N GLY A 53 11.32 16.35 5.32
CA GLY A 53 10.72 15.02 5.44
C GLY A 53 11.65 14.08 6.19
N ILE A 54 11.11 13.31 7.12
CA ILE A 54 11.85 12.34 7.93
C ILE A 54 11.13 11.00 7.88
N SER A 55 11.86 9.93 7.53
CA SER A 55 11.39 8.56 7.70
C SER A 55 12.16 7.91 8.86
N SER A 56 11.44 7.23 9.75
CA SER A 56 12.04 6.59 10.92
C SER A 56 11.26 5.37 11.39
N TYR A 57 11.97 4.32 11.78
CA TYR A 57 11.39 3.08 12.32
C TYR A 57 12.28 2.48 13.41
N GLY A 58 11.71 1.57 14.19
CA GLY A 58 12.43 0.74 15.15
C GLY A 58 11.73 -0.60 15.37
N PHE A 59 12.46 -1.71 15.21
CA PHE A 59 11.98 -3.06 15.53
C PHE A 59 13.11 -3.96 16.05
N VAL A 60 12.75 -5.00 16.79
CA VAL A 60 13.68 -6.06 17.22
C VAL A 60 13.46 -7.30 16.35
N ASN A 61 14.56 -7.93 15.90
CA ASN A 61 14.48 -9.22 15.23
C ASN A 61 14.46 -10.35 16.27
N GLU A 62 13.37 -11.11 16.32
CA GLU A 62 13.10 -12.14 17.33
C GLU A 62 13.70 -13.52 16.96
N ASN A 63 14.42 -13.64 15.84
CA ASN A 63 15.03 -14.89 15.38
C ASN A 63 16.23 -15.38 16.25
N TYR A 64 16.30 -14.96 17.52
CA TYR A 64 17.32 -15.38 18.48
C TYR A 64 16.67 -15.78 19.80
N GLU A 65 16.75 -17.06 20.14
CA GLU A 65 16.34 -17.63 21.44
C GLU A 65 17.32 -17.28 22.58
N SER A 66 17.90 -16.07 22.57
CA SER A 66 18.76 -15.59 23.65
C SER A 66 17.92 -14.89 24.72
N PRO A 67 17.93 -15.34 26.00
CA PRO A 67 17.15 -14.71 27.08
C PRO A 67 17.68 -13.33 27.53
N SER A 68 18.70 -12.80 26.84
CA SER A 68 19.29 -11.49 27.08
C SER A 68 18.93 -10.50 25.96
N PHE A 69 18.56 -9.27 26.36
CA PHE A 69 18.29 -8.17 25.44
C PHE A 69 19.59 -7.73 24.74
N ASN A 70 19.80 -8.20 23.51
CA ASN A 70 20.96 -7.80 22.70
C ASN A 70 20.61 -6.58 21.83
N VAL A 71 21.24 -5.45 22.12
CA VAL A 71 21.06 -4.18 21.37
C VAL A 71 21.40 -4.37 19.88
N ASN A 72 22.30 -5.31 19.54
CA ASN A 72 22.69 -5.60 18.16
C ASN A 72 21.55 -6.22 17.32
N ASN A 73 20.48 -6.72 17.96
CA ASN A 73 19.29 -7.25 17.28
C ASN A 73 18.19 -6.19 17.06
N CYS A 74 18.45 -4.93 17.44
CA CYS A 74 17.55 -3.80 17.25
C CYS A 74 17.85 -3.09 15.92
N TYR A 75 16.88 -3.11 15.00
CA TYR A 75 16.93 -2.38 13.73
C TYR A 75 16.18 -1.07 13.89
N ALA A 76 16.92 0.01 14.04
CA ALA A 76 16.37 1.36 14.08
C ALA A 76 17.08 2.25 13.05
N SER A 77 16.31 3.08 12.36
CA SER A 77 16.85 4.05 11.42
C SER A 77 16.03 5.34 11.44
N LYS A 78 16.69 6.44 11.08
CA LYS A 78 16.08 7.76 10.91
C LYS A 78 16.80 8.45 9.76
N SER A 79 16.16 8.49 8.60
CA SER A 79 16.67 9.16 7.40
C SER A 79 15.94 10.48 7.16
N GLN A 80 16.70 11.48 6.71
CA GLN A 80 16.13 12.69 6.14
C GLN A 80 15.89 12.44 4.65
N ILE A 81 14.63 12.41 4.26
CA ILE A 81 14.18 12.08 2.90
C ILE A 81 13.84 13.31 2.06
N LEU A 82 13.76 14.48 2.71
CA LEU A 82 13.62 15.78 2.08
C LEU A 82 14.24 16.84 2.99
N ASP A 83 15.07 17.71 2.40
CA ASP A 83 15.44 19.01 2.96
C ASP A 83 15.44 20.04 1.84
N HIS A 84 14.55 21.01 1.93
CA HIS A 84 14.47 22.09 0.95
C HIS A 84 14.28 23.42 1.68
N LYS A 85 15.17 24.38 1.43
CA LYS A 85 15.13 25.73 2.00
C LYS A 85 14.87 26.75 0.90
N GLU A 86 13.67 27.31 0.91
CA GLU A 86 13.25 28.40 0.03
C GLU A 86 13.40 29.74 0.74
N VAL A 87 14.24 30.64 0.21
CA VAL A 87 14.58 31.92 0.84
C VAL A 87 13.62 33.00 0.36
N LEU A 88 12.82 33.55 1.28
CA LEU A 88 11.78 34.55 0.98
C LEU A 88 12.29 35.98 1.14
N PHE A 89 13.26 36.16 2.03
CA PHE A 89 13.98 37.40 2.25
C PHE A 89 15.35 37.07 2.87
N GLU A 90 16.40 37.70 2.38
CA GLU A 90 17.72 37.71 3.00
C GLU A 90 18.23 39.16 2.99
N SER A 91 18.81 39.61 4.10
CA SER A 91 19.32 40.96 4.21
C SER A 91 20.74 41.06 3.66
N SER A 92 21.00 42.10 2.87
CA SER A 92 22.36 42.51 2.47
C SER A 92 23.14 43.23 3.59
N GLU A 93 22.48 43.64 4.67
CA GLU A 93 23.14 44.24 5.84
C GLU A 93 23.59 43.17 6.84
N SER A 94 24.85 43.22 7.28
CA SER A 94 25.35 42.37 8.38
C SER A 94 24.54 42.52 9.68
N ASN A 95 24.01 43.71 9.93
CA ASN A 95 23.13 44.03 11.06
C ASN A 95 21.64 43.81 10.76
N GLY A 96 21.29 43.25 9.60
CA GLY A 96 19.93 42.94 9.15
C GLY A 96 19.03 44.17 8.89
N SER A 97 18.24 44.10 7.82
CA SER A 97 17.41 45.21 7.35
C SER A 97 16.29 45.58 8.32
N LEU A 98 15.91 46.85 8.29
CA LEU A 98 14.94 47.42 9.21
C LEU A 98 13.49 47.24 8.72
N PHE A 99 12.66 46.57 9.52
CA PHE A 99 11.24 46.42 9.28
C PHE A 99 10.44 47.29 10.27
N LEU A 100 9.44 48.01 9.73
CA LEU A 100 8.54 48.88 10.48
C LEU A 100 7.28 48.11 10.90
N PRO A 101 6.49 48.62 11.87
CA PRO A 101 5.23 47.99 12.26
C PRO A 101 4.21 47.97 11.12
N LYS A 102 4.09 46.81 10.45
CA LYS A 102 3.04 46.49 9.46
C LYS A 102 3.03 44.98 9.19
N THR A 103 2.08 44.53 8.37
CA THR A 103 2.13 43.20 7.76
C THR A 103 2.93 43.25 6.45
N TYR A 104 3.78 42.26 6.25
CA TYR A 104 4.50 42.00 5.00
C TYR A 104 4.05 40.64 4.45
N GLU A 105 3.84 40.52 3.14
CA GLU A 105 3.49 39.25 2.48
C GLU A 105 4.66 38.77 1.61
N PHE A 106 4.95 37.47 1.67
CA PHE A 106 5.95 36.80 0.84
C PHE A 106 5.34 35.53 0.25
N SER A 107 5.23 35.44 -1.09
CA SER A 107 4.80 34.22 -1.76
C SER A 107 5.96 33.21 -1.84
N PHE A 108 5.64 31.92 -1.89
CA PHE A 108 6.63 30.86 -2.11
C PHE A 108 6.04 29.74 -2.98
N ILE A 109 6.91 29.06 -3.72
CA ILE A 109 6.59 27.87 -4.53
C ILE A 109 7.72 26.87 -4.33
N ILE A 110 7.40 25.68 -3.82
CA ILE A 110 8.37 24.62 -3.54
C ILE A 110 7.99 23.38 -4.35
N LYS A 111 8.96 22.83 -5.08
CA LYS A 111 8.78 21.60 -5.85
C LYS A 111 8.88 20.39 -4.93
N MET A 112 7.83 19.56 -4.93
CA MET A 112 7.76 18.29 -4.21
C MET A 112 7.99 17.17 -5.24
N GLU A 113 9.12 16.48 -5.16
CA GLU A 113 9.47 15.43 -6.13
C GLU A 113 8.55 14.21 -6.03
N GLY A 114 8.26 13.59 -7.19
CA GLY A 114 7.37 12.44 -7.29
C GLY A 114 7.92 11.15 -6.65
N SER A 115 9.21 11.12 -6.30
CA SER A 115 9.86 10.02 -5.57
C SER A 115 9.69 10.07 -4.05
N LEU A 116 9.02 11.10 -3.50
CA LEU A 116 8.80 11.22 -2.07
C LEU A 116 7.83 10.15 -1.54
N PRO A 117 8.19 9.34 -0.54
CA PRO A 117 7.29 8.32 -0.02
C PRO A 117 6.05 8.93 0.64
N ALA A 118 4.90 8.27 0.50
CA ALA A 118 3.69 8.76 1.15
C ALA A 118 3.79 8.72 2.68
N THR A 119 3.02 9.58 3.34
CA THR A 119 3.02 9.78 4.78
C THR A 119 2.44 8.56 5.50
N VAL A 120 3.13 8.13 6.56
CA VAL A 120 2.81 6.92 7.32
C VAL A 120 2.91 7.24 8.81
N TYR A 121 1.93 6.80 9.61
CA TYR A 121 1.97 6.88 11.07
C TYR A 121 1.55 5.54 11.70
N THR A 122 2.54 4.69 11.99
CA THR A 122 2.32 3.42 12.70
C THR A 122 2.93 3.44 14.09
N GLU A 123 2.53 2.49 14.93
CA GLU A 123 3.07 2.31 16.28
C GLU A 123 4.58 1.93 16.28
N TYR A 124 5.13 1.50 15.13
CA TYR A 124 6.49 0.99 14.95
C TYR A 124 7.41 1.89 14.11
N GLY A 125 6.86 2.97 13.55
CA GLY A 125 7.58 3.85 12.64
C GLY A 125 6.66 4.80 11.87
N LYS A 126 7.26 5.85 11.31
CA LYS A 126 6.56 6.92 10.60
C LYS A 126 7.39 7.52 9.47
N THR A 127 6.68 8.09 8.50
CA THR A 127 7.22 8.96 7.46
C THR A 127 6.44 10.26 7.54
N GLU A 128 7.06 11.33 8.02
CA GLU A 128 6.41 12.62 8.31
C GLU A 128 7.06 13.78 7.55
N TYR A 129 6.23 14.74 7.11
CA TYR A 129 6.68 15.97 6.48
C TYR A 129 6.16 17.18 7.23
N LYS A 130 6.92 18.28 7.18
CA LYS A 130 6.52 19.57 7.74
C LYS A 130 7.05 20.72 6.90
N LEU A 131 6.23 21.77 6.79
CA LEU A 131 6.63 23.09 6.35
C LEU A 131 6.88 23.96 7.59
N LYS A 132 8.10 24.44 7.76
CA LYS A 132 8.54 25.33 8.84
C LYS A 132 9.05 26.64 8.27
N VAL A 133 8.31 27.71 8.52
CA VAL A 133 8.76 29.08 8.23
C VAL A 133 9.57 29.59 9.41
N VAL A 134 10.75 30.14 9.14
CA VAL A 134 11.67 30.70 10.14
C VAL A 134 11.99 32.15 9.80
N LEU A 135 11.77 33.03 10.79
CA LEU A 135 12.22 34.41 10.80
C LEU A 135 13.45 34.52 11.70
N GLU A 136 14.60 34.82 11.11
CA GLU A 136 15.83 35.09 11.82
C GLU A 136 15.97 36.59 12.08
N LYS A 137 16.07 36.95 13.36
CA LYS A 137 16.30 38.33 13.76
C LYS A 137 17.79 38.62 13.73
N ALA A 138 18.15 39.87 13.47
CA ALA A 138 19.56 40.24 13.34
C ALA A 138 20.32 40.27 14.68
N ASN A 139 19.62 40.47 15.80
CA ASN A 139 20.23 40.43 17.12
C ASN A 139 20.30 38.99 17.64
N ILE A 140 21.52 38.51 17.87
CA ILE A 140 21.85 37.17 18.38
C ILE A 140 21.12 36.83 19.70
N LEU A 141 20.86 37.83 20.54
CA LEU A 141 20.14 37.66 21.81
C LEU A 141 18.61 37.54 21.65
N SER A 142 18.08 37.78 20.45
CA SER A 142 16.63 37.76 20.20
C SER A 142 16.21 36.46 19.54
N MET A 143 15.35 35.68 20.22
CA MET A 143 14.89 34.39 19.72
C MET A 143 14.23 34.51 18.34
N ASN A 144 14.65 33.65 17.41
CA ASN A 144 14.01 33.47 16.11
C ASN A 144 12.53 33.12 16.29
N VAL A 145 11.68 33.65 15.41
CA VAL A 145 10.25 33.28 15.38
C VAL A 145 10.09 32.19 14.34
N SER A 146 9.37 31.12 14.65
CA SER A 146 9.04 30.13 13.63
C SER A 146 7.60 29.63 13.76
N LYS A 147 7.03 29.20 12.65
CA LYS A 147 5.73 28.56 12.56
C LYS A 147 5.90 27.29 11.74
N SER A 148 5.47 26.16 12.29
CA SER A 148 5.46 24.87 11.60
C SER A 148 4.03 24.38 11.42
N ILE A 149 3.79 23.70 10.31
CA ILE A 149 2.59 22.91 10.03
C ILE A 149 3.00 21.53 9.47
N PRO A 150 2.23 20.46 9.68
CA PRO A 150 2.43 19.19 8.99
C PRO A 150 2.16 19.36 7.49
N ILE A 151 2.73 18.45 6.69
CA ILE A 151 2.38 18.25 5.29
C ILE A 151 2.10 16.75 5.11
N TYR A 152 1.04 16.40 4.39
CA TYR A 152 0.62 15.02 4.16
C TYR A 152 0.87 14.63 2.71
N VAL A 153 1.82 13.74 2.45
CA VAL A 153 2.03 13.16 1.12
C VAL A 153 1.11 11.95 0.97
N ARG A 154 0.22 11.97 -0.03
CA ARG A 154 -0.71 10.89 -0.35
C ARG A 154 -0.49 10.40 -1.77
N ARG A 155 -0.89 9.16 -2.05
CA ARG A 155 -0.78 8.52 -3.37
C ARG A 155 -2.12 7.92 -3.80
N ILE A 156 -2.48 8.17 -5.04
CA ILE A 156 -3.49 7.40 -5.78
C ILE A 156 -2.71 6.43 -6.68
N ILE A 157 -2.86 5.14 -6.43
CA ILE A 157 -2.28 4.05 -7.23
C ILE A 157 -3.45 3.33 -7.90
N ASP A 158 -3.31 2.99 -9.19
CA ASP A 158 -4.29 2.17 -9.88
C ASP A 158 -4.28 0.75 -9.30
N ILE A 159 -5.32 0.43 -8.52
CA ILE A 159 -5.48 -0.86 -7.86
C ILE A 159 -5.78 -1.98 -8.88
N GLY A 160 -6.28 -1.65 -10.08
CA GLY A 160 -6.44 -2.62 -11.17
C GLY A 160 -5.11 -3.28 -11.57
N GLN A 161 -4.02 -2.50 -11.57
CA GLN A 161 -2.67 -2.98 -11.88
C GLN A 161 -2.04 -3.80 -10.74
N LEU A 162 -2.55 -3.70 -9.50
CA LEU A 162 -2.09 -4.49 -8.37
C LEU A 162 -2.75 -5.89 -8.29
N VAL A 163 -3.80 -6.14 -9.08
CA VAL A 163 -4.62 -7.36 -9.00
C VAL A 163 -4.46 -8.28 -10.23
N SER A 164 -3.79 -7.83 -11.30
CA SER A 164 -3.46 -8.70 -12.44
C SER A 164 -2.51 -9.83 -12.04
N PRO A 165 -2.86 -11.12 -12.26
CA PRO A 165 -1.93 -12.22 -12.04
C PRO A 165 -0.77 -12.13 -13.06
N PRO A 166 0.41 -12.68 -12.75
CA PRO A 166 1.46 -12.82 -13.75
C PRO A 166 0.94 -13.68 -14.89
N ILE A 167 0.97 -13.14 -16.11
CA ILE A 167 0.53 -13.85 -17.32
C ILE A 167 1.59 -14.93 -17.64
N SER A 168 1.42 -16.12 -17.05
CA SER A 168 2.07 -17.32 -17.55
C SER A 168 1.46 -17.64 -18.92
N SER A 169 2.19 -17.35 -19.99
CA SER A 169 1.78 -17.71 -21.34
C SER A 169 1.52 -19.23 -21.43
N PRO A 170 0.42 -19.67 -22.05
CA PRO A 170 0.20 -21.09 -22.28
C PRO A 170 1.27 -21.59 -23.26
N GLN A 171 2.17 -22.46 -22.77
CA GLN A 171 3.08 -23.19 -23.66
C GLN A 171 2.24 -24.16 -24.53
N PRO A 172 2.36 -24.11 -25.86
CA PRO A 172 1.67 -25.07 -26.72
C PRO A 172 2.31 -26.45 -26.56
N LEU A 173 1.47 -27.43 -26.23
CA LEU A 173 1.87 -28.82 -26.01
C LEU A 173 2.02 -29.50 -27.38
N ILE A 174 3.21 -29.42 -27.98
CA ILE A 174 3.51 -30.09 -29.24
C ILE A 174 3.62 -31.60 -28.99
N GLN A 175 2.62 -32.34 -29.47
CA GLN A 175 2.73 -33.78 -29.66
C GLN A 175 3.74 -34.05 -30.79
N ALA A 176 4.70 -34.94 -30.53
CA ALA A 176 5.49 -35.59 -31.56
C ALA A 176 5.20 -37.09 -31.50
N VAL A 177 4.81 -37.65 -32.63
CA VAL A 177 4.57 -39.09 -32.82
C VAL A 177 5.25 -39.47 -34.15
N ASP A 178 5.90 -40.62 -34.17
CA ASP A 178 6.44 -41.35 -35.32
C ASP A 178 7.60 -40.71 -36.14
N ASP A 179 8.56 -41.45 -36.71
CA ASP A 179 9.10 -42.80 -36.41
C ASP A 179 10.44 -42.99 -37.20
N LEU A 180 11.14 -44.11 -37.00
CA LEU A 180 12.19 -44.75 -37.82
C LEU A 180 13.68 -44.32 -37.68
N LEU A 181 14.51 -45.36 -37.50
CA LEU A 181 15.99 -45.44 -37.41
C LEU A 181 16.60 -45.76 -38.83
N PRO A 182 17.90 -46.12 -39.07
CA PRO A 182 19.04 -46.32 -38.15
C PRO A 182 20.48 -45.90 -38.62
N ALA A 183 21.44 -46.06 -37.67
CA ALA A 183 22.77 -46.70 -37.82
C ALA A 183 24.10 -45.89 -37.92
N PHE A 184 25.14 -46.50 -37.30
CA PHE A 184 26.61 -46.24 -37.36
C PHE A 184 27.13 -44.94 -36.69
N THR A 185 28.23 -44.90 -35.91
CA THR A 185 29.28 -45.88 -35.47
C THR A 185 29.78 -45.59 -34.03
N SER A 186 30.54 -46.52 -33.44
CA SER A 186 31.21 -46.45 -32.11
C SER A 186 32.74 -46.66 -32.27
N PRO A 187 33.61 -46.84 -31.23
CA PRO A 187 33.56 -46.58 -29.78
C PRO A 187 34.85 -45.95 -29.15
N SER A 188 34.81 -45.52 -27.88
CA SER A 188 35.91 -45.62 -26.85
C SER A 188 35.28 -45.42 -25.45
N ALA A 189 35.25 -46.39 -24.51
CA ALA A 189 36.31 -46.73 -23.53
C ALA A 189 36.80 -45.50 -22.72
N GLN A 190 36.81 -45.41 -21.38
CA GLN A 190 36.60 -46.34 -20.24
C GLN A 190 36.31 -45.47 -18.97
N SER A 191 35.86 -45.90 -17.78
CA SER A 191 35.57 -47.22 -17.15
C SER A 191 34.46 -47.11 -16.05
N SER A 192 34.55 -47.85 -14.93
CA SER A 192 33.65 -47.90 -13.75
C SER A 192 34.50 -48.32 -12.50
N PRO A 193 34.04 -48.45 -11.21
CA PRO A 193 32.77 -49.04 -10.75
C PRO A 193 32.05 -48.40 -9.52
N SER A 194 30.83 -48.90 -9.23
CA SER A 194 30.06 -48.70 -7.98
C SER A 194 30.17 -49.93 -7.03
N PRO A 195 29.66 -49.84 -5.79
CA PRO A 195 28.47 -50.63 -5.41
C PRO A 195 27.48 -49.85 -4.52
N ILE A 196 26.16 -49.88 -4.79
CA ILE A 196 25.15 -50.80 -4.22
C ILE A 196 25.13 -50.83 -2.67
N VAL A 197 24.07 -50.30 -2.05
CA VAL A 197 23.11 -51.00 -1.14
C VAL A 197 21.86 -50.11 -0.96
N SER A 198 20.69 -50.74 -0.92
CA SER A 198 19.43 -50.27 -0.30
C SER A 198 18.82 -51.51 0.40
N PRO A 199 17.86 -51.45 1.36
CA PRO A 199 16.51 -50.93 1.08
C PRO A 199 15.59 -50.51 2.28
N VAL A 200 14.32 -50.20 1.94
CA VAL A 200 13.05 -50.35 2.71
C VAL A 200 12.53 -49.23 3.67
N SER A 201 11.27 -48.87 3.38
CA SER A 201 10.16 -48.37 4.24
C SER A 201 9.88 -46.85 4.39
N SER A 202 8.57 -46.56 4.30
CA SER A 202 7.84 -45.29 4.17
C SER A 202 6.89 -45.10 5.38
N PRO A 203 5.91 -44.16 5.45
CA PRO A 203 5.63 -42.95 4.65
C PRO A 203 5.40 -41.66 5.49
N SER A 204 5.05 -40.52 4.85
CA SER A 204 3.92 -39.61 5.22
C SER A 204 4.14 -38.07 5.09
N SER A 205 3.01 -37.37 4.89
CA SER A 205 2.76 -35.92 5.03
C SER A 205 3.45 -34.89 4.12
N SER A 206 2.69 -34.47 3.10
CA SER A 206 2.32 -33.07 2.77
C SER A 206 3.40 -31.97 2.76
N PRO A 207 3.79 -31.44 1.58
CA PRO A 207 4.67 -30.28 1.50
C PRO A 207 3.95 -28.98 1.90
N SER A 208 4.57 -28.23 2.80
CA SER A 208 4.22 -26.85 3.12
C SER A 208 4.57 -25.93 1.95
N THR A 209 3.57 -25.34 1.29
CA THR A 209 3.76 -24.36 0.20
C THR A 209 4.12 -22.98 0.75
N SER A 210 5.38 -22.81 1.16
CA SER A 210 5.97 -21.49 1.40
C SER A 210 6.18 -20.74 0.08
N PHE A 211 5.71 -19.50 0.01
CA PHE A 211 5.78 -18.66 -1.19
C PHE A 211 7.18 -18.01 -1.32
N ALA A 212 8.18 -18.84 -1.64
CA ALA A 212 9.57 -18.41 -1.81
C ALA A 212 10.31 -19.38 -2.75
N ASP A 213 10.08 -19.24 -4.06
CA ASP A 213 10.99 -19.68 -5.13
C ASP A 213 10.50 -19.14 -6.48
N LEU A 214 11.32 -18.32 -7.15
CA LEU A 214 11.39 -18.15 -8.61
C LEU A 214 12.57 -17.20 -8.94
N PRO A 215 13.49 -17.57 -9.86
CA PRO A 215 14.75 -16.84 -10.07
C PRO A 215 14.63 -15.67 -11.06
N SER A 216 15.55 -14.72 -10.93
CA SER A 216 15.63 -13.51 -11.75
C SER A 216 16.61 -13.64 -12.93
N SER A 217 16.11 -13.63 -14.17
CA SER A 217 16.75 -13.03 -15.37
C SER A 217 16.02 -13.42 -16.66
N ILE A 218 16.03 -12.55 -17.68
CA ILE A 218 16.24 -12.85 -19.12
C ILE A 218 16.23 -11.55 -19.95
N ASN A 219 16.99 -11.54 -21.05
CA ASN A 219 17.28 -10.38 -21.92
C ASN A 219 16.12 -9.94 -22.83
N HIS A 220 16.19 -8.67 -23.27
CA HIS A 220 15.42 -8.15 -24.40
C HIS A 220 15.90 -8.69 -25.76
N ASN A 221 14.97 -9.13 -26.61
CA ASN A 221 14.85 -8.76 -28.05
C ASN A 221 13.87 -9.69 -28.79
N SER A 222 12.65 -9.22 -29.12
CA SER A 222 11.84 -9.58 -30.30
C SER A 222 10.50 -8.79 -30.31
N PRO A 223 9.82 -8.62 -31.47
CA PRO A 223 8.67 -7.71 -31.61
C PRO A 223 7.34 -8.32 -31.11
N ALA A 224 6.44 -7.47 -30.62
CA ALA A 224 5.16 -7.88 -30.05
C ALA A 224 4.04 -8.07 -31.10
N PRO A 225 3.17 -9.10 -30.97
CA PRO A 225 1.86 -9.12 -31.61
C PRO A 225 0.86 -8.22 -30.86
N ALA A 226 -0.16 -7.74 -31.57
CA ALA A 226 -1.14 -6.79 -31.03
C ALA A 226 -2.05 -7.42 -29.95
N PHE A 227 -2.22 -6.72 -28.83
CA PHE A 227 -3.13 -7.11 -27.75
C PHE A 227 -4.49 -6.42 -27.90
N SER A 228 -5.57 -7.20 -27.87
CA SER A 228 -6.89 -6.70 -27.50
C SER A 228 -6.95 -6.50 -25.98
N PRO A 229 -7.45 -5.35 -25.47
CA PRO A 229 -7.57 -5.14 -24.04
C PRO A 229 -8.68 -6.01 -23.46
N LEU A 230 -8.32 -6.88 -22.51
CA LEU A 230 -9.29 -7.47 -21.58
C LEU A 230 -9.95 -6.34 -20.75
N PRO A 231 -11.25 -6.44 -20.42
CA PRO A 231 -11.94 -5.39 -19.70
C PRO A 231 -11.34 -5.17 -18.32
N LEU A 232 -11.07 -3.91 -17.99
CA LEU A 232 -10.60 -3.47 -16.68
C LEU A 232 -11.61 -3.94 -15.61
N VAL A 233 -11.15 -4.70 -14.61
CA VAL A 233 -12.03 -5.07 -13.49
C VAL A 233 -12.21 -3.83 -12.62
N ASP A 234 -13.37 -3.20 -12.74
CA ASP A 234 -13.76 -2.07 -11.91
C ASP A 234 -13.83 -2.52 -10.44
N SER A 235 -12.81 -2.14 -9.69
CA SER A 235 -12.56 -2.53 -8.30
C SER A 235 -13.47 -1.79 -7.30
N SER A 236 -14.24 -0.82 -7.78
CA SER A 236 -15.31 -0.13 -7.02
C SER A 236 -16.60 -0.95 -6.91
N LEU A 237 -16.82 -1.92 -7.82
CA LEU A 237 -18.07 -2.69 -7.90
C LEU A 237 -18.22 -3.74 -6.78
N PRO A 238 -19.47 -4.18 -6.50
CA PRO A 238 -19.73 -5.26 -5.57
C PRO A 238 -19.01 -6.56 -5.96
N ARG A 239 -18.29 -7.17 -5.01
CA ARG A 239 -17.49 -8.36 -5.25
C ARG A 239 -18.15 -9.60 -4.65
N LEU A 240 -18.33 -10.63 -5.47
CA LEU A 240 -18.64 -11.98 -5.01
C LEU A 240 -17.34 -12.78 -4.82
N ILE A 241 -17.13 -13.31 -3.62
CA ILE A 241 -16.06 -14.26 -3.30
C ILE A 241 -16.72 -15.59 -2.93
N SER A 242 -16.35 -16.64 -3.65
CA SER A 242 -16.87 -18.00 -3.44
C SER A 242 -15.77 -18.88 -2.84
N LYS A 243 -16.11 -19.69 -1.82
CA LYS A 243 -15.14 -20.58 -1.16
C LYS A 243 -15.82 -21.87 -0.68
N SER A 244 -15.38 -23.00 -1.22
CA SER A 244 -15.62 -24.34 -0.66
C SER A 244 -14.52 -24.74 0.33
N PHE A 245 -14.94 -25.46 1.36
CA PHE A 245 -14.12 -26.19 2.33
C PHE A 245 -14.46 -27.67 2.20
N ASP A 246 -13.87 -28.31 1.20
CA ASP A 246 -14.09 -29.70 0.83
C ASP A 246 -15.60 -30.00 0.75
N ASP A 247 -16.02 -31.18 1.21
CA ASP A 247 -17.43 -31.60 1.25
C ASP A 247 -18.18 -31.07 2.49
N LYS A 248 -17.59 -30.13 3.25
CA LYS A 248 -18.16 -29.65 4.53
C LYS A 248 -19.03 -28.41 4.34
N LEU A 249 -18.47 -27.35 3.74
CA LEU A 249 -19.10 -26.03 3.75
C LEU A 249 -18.75 -25.23 2.50
N HIS A 250 -19.77 -24.65 1.87
CA HIS A 250 -19.59 -23.63 0.84
C HIS A 250 -20.06 -22.27 1.35
N LEU A 251 -19.30 -21.22 1.05
CA LEU A 251 -19.59 -19.83 1.39
C LEU A 251 -19.65 -18.98 0.12
N LYS A 252 -20.67 -18.12 0.03
CA LYS A 252 -20.68 -16.97 -0.88
C LYS A 252 -20.63 -15.69 -0.06
N ILE A 253 -19.68 -14.83 -0.37
CA ILE A 253 -19.40 -13.60 0.37
C ILE A 253 -19.58 -12.44 -0.61
N TYR A 254 -20.51 -11.56 -0.30
CA TYR A 254 -20.82 -10.36 -1.06
C TYR A 254 -20.25 -9.16 -0.32
N THR A 255 -19.40 -8.38 -0.98
CA THR A 255 -18.91 -7.09 -0.47
C THR A 255 -19.46 -5.96 -1.34
N ASN A 256 -19.66 -4.77 -0.77
CA ASN A 256 -20.15 -3.62 -1.53
C ASN A 256 -19.10 -2.98 -2.45
N SER A 257 -17.81 -3.17 -2.13
CA SER A 257 -16.64 -2.75 -2.92
C SER A 257 -15.41 -3.59 -2.53
N SER A 258 -14.28 -3.42 -3.21
CA SER A 258 -12.96 -3.84 -2.71
C SER A 258 -12.10 -2.68 -2.17
N ILE A 259 -12.53 -1.44 -2.44
CA ILE A 259 -11.83 -0.18 -2.13
C ILE A 259 -12.70 0.68 -1.20
N TYR A 260 -12.11 1.21 -0.13
CA TYR A 260 -12.79 1.98 0.91
C TYR A 260 -11.93 3.15 1.42
N THR A 261 -12.55 4.21 1.95
CA THR A 261 -11.82 5.23 2.76
C THR A 261 -11.76 4.83 4.23
N THR A 262 -10.95 5.54 5.02
CA THR A 262 -10.83 5.41 6.50
C THR A 262 -12.08 5.78 7.29
N GLU A 263 -13.12 6.29 6.62
CA GLU A 263 -14.40 6.71 7.20
C GLU A 263 -15.57 5.82 6.75
N GLN A 264 -15.35 4.98 5.73
CA GLN A 264 -16.37 4.09 5.18
C GLN A 264 -16.50 2.79 5.99
N GLN A 265 -17.66 2.15 5.85
CA GLN A 265 -17.96 0.87 6.50
C GLN A 265 -17.89 -0.26 5.48
N LEU A 266 -17.20 -1.34 5.84
CA LEU A 266 -17.21 -2.58 5.08
C LEU A 266 -18.50 -3.35 5.38
N LYS A 267 -19.35 -3.50 4.37
CA LYS A 267 -20.56 -4.33 4.43
C LYS A 267 -20.25 -5.68 3.79
N LEU A 268 -20.41 -6.74 4.58
CA LEU A 268 -20.27 -8.13 4.16
C LEU A 268 -21.62 -8.81 4.32
N ALA A 269 -22.16 -9.42 3.28
CA ALA A 269 -23.24 -10.41 3.40
C ALA A 269 -22.67 -11.80 3.08
N VAL A 270 -22.88 -12.77 3.96
CA VAL A 270 -22.36 -14.14 3.78
C VAL A 270 -23.49 -15.13 3.74
N GLU A 271 -23.65 -15.81 2.61
CA GLU A 271 -24.51 -16.98 2.48
C GLU A 271 -23.71 -18.24 2.84
N VAL A 272 -24.31 -19.08 3.67
CA VAL A 272 -23.69 -20.29 4.22
C VAL A 272 -24.45 -21.53 3.76
N PHE A 273 -23.73 -22.46 3.11
CA PHE A 273 -24.28 -23.69 2.55
C PHE A 273 -23.56 -24.91 3.13
N PRO A 274 -24.09 -25.57 4.18
CA PRO A 274 -23.61 -26.87 4.63
C PRO A 274 -23.75 -27.90 3.52
N LEU A 275 -22.68 -28.65 3.23
CA LEU A 275 -22.64 -29.63 2.14
C LEU A 275 -22.82 -31.08 2.61
N HIS A 276 -22.66 -31.35 3.91
CA HIS A 276 -22.76 -32.70 4.49
C HIS A 276 -23.66 -32.70 5.74
N GLU A 277 -24.47 -33.75 5.93
CA GLU A 277 -25.53 -33.80 6.96
C GLU A 277 -25.01 -33.62 8.40
N SER A 278 -23.78 -34.08 8.68
CA SER A 278 -23.13 -33.93 9.98
C SER A 278 -22.53 -32.54 10.26
N VAL A 279 -22.64 -31.58 9.32
CA VAL A 279 -22.10 -30.23 9.48
C VAL A 279 -23.11 -29.37 10.24
N ARG A 280 -22.70 -28.84 11.40
CA ARG A 280 -23.47 -27.84 12.17
C ARG A 280 -22.67 -26.55 12.26
N VAL A 281 -23.19 -25.46 11.71
CA VAL A 281 -22.52 -24.14 11.81
C VAL A 281 -22.87 -23.51 13.15
N ILE A 282 -21.87 -23.33 14.03
CA ILE A 282 -22.05 -22.84 15.40
C ILE A 282 -22.01 -21.32 15.46
N SER A 283 -21.08 -20.71 14.72
CA SER A 283 -20.87 -19.26 14.73
C SER A 283 -20.15 -18.79 13.48
N ILE A 284 -20.48 -17.60 13.01
CA ILE A 284 -19.77 -16.89 11.95
C ILE A 284 -19.15 -15.60 12.50
N GLY A 285 -17.99 -15.22 12.01
CA GLY A 285 -17.39 -13.94 12.36
C GLY A 285 -16.39 -13.46 11.32
N SER A 286 -16.06 -12.18 11.43
CA SER A 286 -15.16 -11.51 10.50
C SER A 286 -14.19 -10.61 11.28
N VAL A 287 -12.94 -10.52 10.83
CA VAL A 287 -11.89 -9.71 11.43
C VAL A 287 -11.28 -8.84 10.33
N PHE A 288 -11.32 -7.52 10.50
CA PHE A 288 -10.61 -6.57 9.66
C PHE A 288 -9.20 -6.36 10.21
N ASN A 289 -8.19 -6.68 9.40
CA ASN A 289 -6.78 -6.68 9.79
C ASN A 289 -6.00 -5.64 8.99
N GLU A 290 -5.14 -4.91 9.68
CA GLU A 290 -4.07 -4.08 9.14
C GLU A 290 -2.75 -4.85 9.30
N SER A 291 -1.99 -4.94 8.21
CA SER A 291 -0.69 -5.60 8.17
C SER A 291 0.40 -4.59 7.86
N VAL A 292 1.25 -4.29 8.84
CA VAL A 292 2.39 -3.38 8.68
C VAL A 292 3.67 -4.20 8.58
N SER A 293 4.32 -4.17 7.43
CA SER A 293 5.68 -4.70 7.24
C SER A 293 6.68 -3.56 7.16
N ILE A 294 7.74 -3.63 7.95
CA ILE A 294 8.88 -2.69 7.91
C ILE A 294 10.10 -3.43 7.35
N LYS A 295 10.76 -2.83 6.37
CA LYS A 295 11.98 -3.30 5.71
C LYS A 295 13.15 -2.41 6.17
N SER A 296 14.16 -3.01 6.77
CA SER A 296 15.46 -2.38 7.03
C SER A 296 16.37 -2.59 5.82
N LEU A 297 16.88 -1.51 5.24
CA LEU A 297 17.71 -1.55 4.04
C LEU A 297 19.19 -1.31 4.37
N SER A 298 20.07 -2.01 3.65
CA SER A 298 21.51 -1.78 3.67
C SER A 298 21.83 -0.41 3.07
N THR A 299 22.57 0.42 3.80
CA THR A 299 23.05 1.73 3.30
C THR A 299 24.02 1.59 2.12
N THR A 300 24.67 0.45 1.97
CA THR A 300 25.70 0.21 0.95
C THR A 300 25.14 -0.47 -0.30
N THR A 301 24.17 -1.38 -0.15
CA THR A 301 23.66 -2.22 -1.26
C THR A 301 22.19 -1.99 -1.60
N GLY A 302 21.46 -1.19 -0.81
CA GLY A 302 20.02 -0.97 -0.97
C GLY A 302 19.14 -2.20 -0.69
N GLN A 303 19.72 -3.38 -0.48
CA GLN A 303 18.98 -4.62 -0.24
C GLN A 303 18.40 -4.69 1.18
N VAL A 304 17.33 -5.47 1.34
CA VAL A 304 16.68 -5.72 2.64
C VAL A 304 17.60 -6.57 3.53
N VAL A 305 18.06 -5.99 4.63
CA VAL A 305 18.90 -6.65 5.65
C VAL A 305 18.05 -7.37 6.69
N ALA A 306 16.91 -6.78 7.04
CA ALA A 306 15.95 -7.37 7.96
C ALA A 306 14.54 -6.87 7.63
N SER A 307 13.52 -7.63 8.00
CA SER A 307 12.15 -7.13 7.99
C SER A 307 11.37 -7.66 9.18
N LYS A 308 10.37 -6.89 9.62
CA LYS A 308 9.42 -7.31 10.65
C LYS A 308 8.02 -7.02 10.18
N ARG A 309 7.13 -7.99 10.34
CA ARG A 309 5.70 -7.87 10.05
C ARG A 309 4.92 -7.83 11.36
N TYR A 310 4.05 -6.84 11.47
CA TYR A 310 3.11 -6.65 12.56
C TYR A 310 1.69 -6.82 12.03
N LEU A 311 0.83 -7.43 12.85
CA LEU A 311 -0.57 -7.65 12.54
C LEU A 311 -1.42 -6.96 13.59
N ARG A 312 -2.32 -6.09 13.15
CA ARG A 312 -3.20 -5.30 14.01
C ARG A 312 -4.65 -5.57 13.64
N ILE A 313 -5.47 -5.90 14.62
CA ILE A 313 -6.92 -5.99 14.43
C ILE A 313 -7.49 -4.57 14.56
N ILE A 314 -8.12 -4.09 13.49
CA ILE A 314 -8.82 -2.81 13.45
C ILE A 314 -10.26 -2.97 13.96
N ASN A 315 -10.95 -4.01 13.50
CA ASN A 315 -12.33 -4.31 13.87
C ASN A 315 -12.59 -5.83 13.84
N SER A 316 -13.51 -6.32 14.66
CA SER A 316 -14.01 -7.68 14.56
C SER A 316 -15.50 -7.76 14.92
N VAL A 317 -16.22 -8.62 14.19
CA VAL A 317 -17.63 -8.94 14.42
C VAL A 317 -17.76 -10.44 14.59
N HIS A 318 -18.61 -10.87 15.51
CA HIS A 318 -18.89 -12.28 15.79
C HIS A 318 -20.38 -12.47 16.04
N LYS A 319 -20.96 -13.51 15.43
CA LYS A 319 -22.36 -13.91 15.58
C LYS A 319 -22.43 -15.41 15.90
N ASN A 320 -22.92 -15.74 17.10
CA ASN A 320 -23.33 -17.10 17.42
C ASN A 320 -24.63 -17.41 16.70
N LEU A 321 -24.76 -18.63 16.17
CA LEU A 321 -25.96 -19.10 15.49
C LEU A 321 -26.77 -19.93 16.48
N SER A 322 -27.89 -19.38 16.95
CA SER A 322 -28.77 -20.02 17.93
C SER A 322 -29.64 -21.14 17.34
N SER A 323 -29.73 -21.21 16.01
CA SER A 323 -30.40 -22.28 15.27
C SER A 323 -29.38 -23.16 14.56
N PHE A 324 -29.50 -24.48 14.73
CA PHE A 324 -28.69 -25.44 13.98
C PHE A 324 -29.07 -25.38 12.50
N GLN A 325 -28.12 -24.98 11.65
CA GLN A 325 -28.27 -25.13 10.21
C GLN A 325 -28.12 -26.61 9.83
N THR A 326 -29.20 -27.21 9.35
CA THR A 326 -29.19 -28.55 8.75
C THR A 326 -29.13 -28.45 7.22
N VAL A 327 -28.56 -29.46 6.57
CA VAL A 327 -28.57 -29.58 5.10
C VAL A 327 -30.03 -29.62 4.62
N SER A 328 -30.40 -28.72 3.71
CA SER A 328 -31.71 -28.78 3.06
C SER A 328 -31.79 -30.02 2.16
N LYS A 329 -32.65 -30.97 2.50
CA LYS A 329 -32.88 -32.18 1.67
C LYS A 329 -33.66 -31.91 0.38
N ASN A 330 -34.16 -30.68 0.19
CA ASN A 330 -34.79 -30.24 -1.06
C ASN A 330 -33.88 -29.24 -1.77
N GLY A 331 -33.72 -29.39 -3.09
CA GLY A 331 -32.77 -28.67 -3.95
C GLY A 331 -32.98 -27.15 -4.12
N PHE A 332 -33.78 -26.52 -3.25
CA PHE A 332 -33.79 -25.07 -3.06
C PHE A 332 -32.97 -24.76 -1.81
N PHE A 333 -31.79 -24.16 -2.03
CA PHE A 333 -30.90 -23.75 -0.94
C PHE A 333 -31.61 -22.73 -0.04
N SER A 334 -31.86 -23.07 1.22
CA SER A 334 -32.20 -22.10 2.26
C SER A 334 -30.93 -21.30 2.60
N SER A 335 -30.62 -20.33 1.74
CA SER A 335 -29.51 -19.39 1.94
C SER A 335 -29.72 -18.62 3.25
N ASN A 336 -28.99 -19.03 4.28
CA ASN A 336 -28.90 -18.27 5.52
C ASN A 336 -27.86 -17.17 5.30
N SER A 337 -28.35 -15.99 4.91
CA SER A 337 -27.53 -14.80 4.71
C SER A 337 -27.23 -14.10 6.03
N TYR A 338 -25.96 -13.79 6.28
CA TYR A 338 -25.48 -13.09 7.46
C TYR A 338 -24.78 -11.79 7.10
N GLU A 339 -25.40 -10.67 7.45
CA GLU A 339 -24.78 -9.35 7.33
C GLU A 339 -23.80 -9.08 8.47
N MET A 340 -22.64 -8.51 8.16
CA MET A 340 -21.63 -8.04 9.10
C MET A 340 -21.11 -6.68 8.65
N LEU A 341 -20.92 -5.78 9.62
CA LEU A 341 -20.52 -4.39 9.40
C LEU A 341 -19.20 -4.12 10.13
N LEU A 342 -18.12 -3.98 9.37
CA LEU A 342 -16.79 -3.69 9.90
C LEU A 342 -16.50 -2.19 9.72
N GLN A 343 -16.13 -1.50 10.79
CA GLN A 343 -15.69 -0.10 10.70
C GLN A 343 -14.20 -0.07 10.30
N THR A 344 -13.83 0.82 9.38
CA THR A 344 -12.42 1.08 9.02
C THR A 344 -11.69 1.95 10.06
N SER A 345 -12.45 2.65 10.90
CA SER A 345 -11.95 3.37 12.07
C SER A 345 -12.73 3.00 13.33
N SER A 346 -12.03 3.04 14.47
CA SER A 346 -12.58 2.86 15.82
C SER A 346 -12.06 3.98 16.72
N SER A 347 -12.69 4.22 17.87
CA SER A 347 -12.44 5.37 18.75
C SER A 347 -10.97 5.60 19.17
N HIS A 348 -10.12 4.58 19.05
CA HIS A 348 -8.69 4.65 19.35
C HIS A 348 -7.77 4.09 18.24
N LYS A 349 -8.34 3.59 17.12
CA LYS A 349 -7.58 2.97 16.03
C LYS A 349 -8.28 3.22 14.69
N SER A 350 -7.78 4.19 13.93
CA SER A 350 -8.05 4.30 12.49
C SER A 350 -7.10 3.38 11.72
N ALA A 351 -7.60 2.73 10.68
CA ALA A 351 -6.76 2.14 9.65
C ALA A 351 -5.85 3.21 9.01
N GLN A 352 -4.60 2.85 8.73
CA GLN A 352 -3.75 3.60 7.83
C GLN A 352 -4.23 3.45 6.38
N LEU A 353 -3.70 4.28 5.48
CA LEU A 353 -3.86 4.07 4.04
C LEU A 353 -2.98 2.89 3.60
N ASP A 354 -3.45 2.12 2.62
CA ASP A 354 -2.64 1.15 1.91
C ASP A 354 -1.50 1.88 1.19
N ILE A 355 -0.28 1.42 1.41
CA ILE A 355 0.93 2.02 0.88
C ILE A 355 2.01 0.95 0.76
N GLU A 356 2.79 1.00 -0.31
CA GLU A 356 4.08 0.33 -0.38
C GLU A 356 5.14 1.35 -0.79
N ASN A 357 6.15 1.48 0.06
CA ASN A 357 7.39 2.18 -0.22
C ASN A 357 8.59 1.32 0.19
N ASN A 358 9.80 1.85 -0.02
CA ASN A 358 11.05 1.16 0.25
C ASN A 358 11.21 0.69 1.72
N VAL A 359 10.59 1.38 2.68
CA VAL A 359 10.69 1.09 4.13
C VAL A 359 9.41 0.44 4.69
N PHE A 360 8.23 0.97 4.33
CA PHE A 360 6.94 0.56 4.88
C PHE A 360 6.05 -0.06 3.81
N LYS A 361 5.42 -1.18 4.16
CA LYS A 361 4.26 -1.72 3.45
C LYS A 361 3.10 -1.84 4.43
N VAL A 362 2.01 -1.11 4.19
CA VAL A 362 0.73 -1.28 4.88
C VAL A 362 -0.23 -1.90 3.88
N SER A 363 -0.89 -2.98 4.27
CA SER A 363 -2.01 -3.55 3.51
C SER A 363 -3.11 -4.08 4.41
N HIS A 364 -4.34 -4.03 3.93
CA HIS A 364 -5.50 -4.51 4.69
C HIS A 364 -6.12 -5.79 4.09
N TYR A 365 -6.71 -6.60 4.97
CA TYR A 365 -7.46 -7.78 4.56
C TYR A 365 -8.53 -8.16 5.58
N VAL A 366 -9.59 -8.79 5.09
CA VAL A 366 -10.62 -9.38 5.94
C VAL A 366 -10.35 -10.88 6.10
N LYS A 367 -10.41 -11.35 7.34
CA LYS A 367 -10.47 -12.77 7.70
C LYS A 367 -11.88 -13.12 8.11
N LEU A 368 -12.62 -13.74 7.20
CA LEU A 368 -13.91 -14.37 7.52
C LEU A 368 -13.63 -15.77 8.10
N TYR A 369 -14.30 -16.14 9.18
CA TYR A 369 -14.22 -17.47 9.77
C TYR A 369 -15.60 -18.02 10.17
N CYS A 370 -15.75 -19.32 10.00
CA CYS A 370 -16.88 -20.08 10.53
C CYS A 370 -16.35 -21.10 11.53
N ILE A 371 -16.99 -21.22 12.68
CA ILE A 371 -16.75 -22.32 13.60
C ILE A 371 -17.88 -23.32 13.37
N ILE A 372 -17.52 -24.54 12.98
CA ILE A 372 -18.46 -25.62 12.71
C ILE A 372 -18.22 -26.78 13.67
N GLU A 373 -19.20 -27.65 13.75
CA GLU A 373 -19.05 -29.03 14.19
C GLU A 373 -19.18 -29.93 12.96
N PHE A 374 -18.31 -30.93 12.85
CA PHE A 374 -18.31 -31.94 11.80
C PHE A 374 -17.90 -33.27 12.43
N GLU A 375 -18.71 -34.31 12.26
CA GLU A 375 -18.45 -35.66 12.81
C GLU A 375 -18.14 -35.64 14.33
N GLY A 376 -18.81 -34.77 15.09
CA GLY A 376 -18.60 -34.58 16.53
C GLY A 376 -17.32 -33.83 16.92
N LYS A 377 -16.54 -33.34 15.95
CA LYS A 377 -15.34 -32.51 16.19
C LYS A 377 -15.64 -31.04 15.85
N ARG A 378 -15.09 -30.12 16.65
CA ARG A 378 -15.23 -28.68 16.41
C ARG A 378 -14.06 -28.18 15.56
N GLU A 379 -14.36 -27.58 14.41
CA GLU A 379 -13.38 -27.05 13.46
C GLU A 379 -13.56 -25.54 13.25
N LYS A 380 -12.48 -24.85 12.88
CA LYS A 380 -12.49 -23.42 12.53
C LYS A 380 -12.03 -23.22 11.09
N LEU A 381 -12.99 -23.10 10.19
CA LEU A 381 -12.78 -22.80 8.78
C LEU A 381 -12.60 -21.29 8.60
N PHE A 382 -11.74 -20.86 7.68
CA PHE A 382 -11.56 -19.44 7.39
C PHE A 382 -11.13 -19.17 5.94
N THR A 383 -11.43 -17.97 5.46
CA THR A 383 -10.93 -17.45 4.18
C THR A 383 -10.44 -16.02 4.36
N LEU A 384 -9.51 -15.61 3.50
CA LEU A 384 -8.89 -14.29 3.50
C LEU A 384 -9.16 -13.61 2.17
N PHE A 385 -9.46 -12.31 2.19
CA PHE A 385 -9.52 -11.50 0.96
C PHE A 385 -8.99 -10.08 1.21
N PRO A 386 -8.26 -9.50 0.22
CA PRO A 386 -7.71 -8.16 0.34
C PRO A 386 -8.81 -7.12 0.29
N VAL A 387 -8.56 -6.00 0.95
CA VAL A 387 -9.39 -4.81 1.01
C VAL A 387 -8.45 -3.63 0.98
N PHE A 388 -8.69 -2.64 0.13
CA PHE A 388 -7.79 -1.49 -0.03
C PHE A 388 -8.35 -0.28 0.71
N ILE A 389 -7.54 0.33 1.58
CA ILE A 389 -7.88 1.58 2.26
C ILE A 389 -7.18 2.75 1.54
N VAL A 390 -7.96 3.58 0.85
CA VAL A 390 -7.46 4.64 -0.04
C VAL A 390 -7.74 6.04 0.51
N PRO A 391 -6.95 7.05 0.11
CA PRO A 391 -7.30 8.46 0.35
C PRO A 391 -8.69 8.79 -0.19
N ASN A 392 -9.43 9.70 0.46
CA ASN A 392 -10.74 10.14 -0.03
C ASN A 392 -10.65 10.76 -1.44
N GLU A 393 -9.51 11.39 -1.73
CA GLU A 393 -9.21 11.99 -3.03
C GLU A 393 -9.22 10.96 -4.18
N TYR A 394 -9.05 9.66 -3.89
CA TYR A 394 -9.20 8.57 -4.87
C TYR A 394 -10.55 8.62 -5.57
N PHE A 395 -11.63 8.78 -4.80
CA PHE A 395 -13.00 8.78 -5.33
C PHE A 395 -13.38 10.10 -6.03
N THR A 396 -12.70 11.20 -5.70
CA THR A 396 -12.99 12.52 -6.29
C THR A 396 -12.12 12.84 -7.51
N GLU A 397 -10.97 12.20 -7.68
CA GLU A 397 -10.08 12.45 -8.83
C GLU A 397 -10.15 11.32 -9.85
N PHE A 398 -10.09 10.05 -9.44
CA PHE A 398 -10.06 8.92 -10.38
C PHE A 398 -11.37 8.78 -11.17
N ASN A 399 -12.51 9.10 -10.55
CA ASN A 399 -13.84 9.07 -11.19
C ASN A 399 -14.18 10.33 -11.99
N ASN A 400 -13.35 11.39 -11.93
CA ASN A 400 -13.60 12.68 -12.59
C ASN A 400 -12.64 12.95 -13.76
N LEU A 401 -11.71 12.04 -14.06
CA LEU A 401 -10.95 12.10 -15.31
C LEU A 401 -11.87 11.69 -16.46
N PRO A 402 -11.97 12.47 -17.56
CA PRO A 402 -12.68 11.99 -18.74
C PRO A 402 -12.00 10.73 -19.25
N LEU A 403 -12.79 9.71 -19.60
CA LEU A 403 -12.26 8.54 -20.30
C LEU A 403 -11.69 9.00 -21.64
N TYR A 404 -10.37 9.08 -21.72
CA TYR A 404 -9.65 9.13 -22.99
C TYR A 404 -9.77 7.76 -23.64
N SER A 405 -10.89 7.52 -24.31
CA SER A 405 -10.98 6.48 -25.34
C SER A 405 -9.86 6.75 -26.34
N PRO A 406 -8.91 5.81 -26.58
CA PRO A 406 -7.93 5.99 -27.63
C PRO A 406 -8.70 6.20 -28.94
N SER A 407 -8.46 7.33 -29.59
CA SER A 407 -9.12 7.68 -30.85
C SER A 407 -8.93 6.53 -31.84
N GLU A 408 -10.02 6.03 -32.42
CA GLU A 408 -9.97 4.91 -33.36
C GLU A 408 -8.92 5.19 -34.46
N PRO A 409 -8.10 4.21 -34.89
CA PRO A 409 -6.98 4.45 -35.79
C PRO A 409 -7.33 4.98 -37.19
N TYR A 410 -8.62 5.20 -37.50
CA TYR A 410 -9.14 5.53 -38.83
C TYR A 410 -10.10 6.72 -38.88
N ALA A 411 -10.19 7.53 -37.82
CA ALA A 411 -10.84 8.83 -37.93
C ALA A 411 -9.90 9.84 -38.62
N GLN A 412 -9.96 9.93 -39.95
CA GLN A 412 -9.39 11.05 -40.73
C GLN A 412 -10.15 12.35 -40.41
N ILE A 413 -9.91 12.91 -39.23
CA ILE A 413 -10.41 14.24 -38.87
C ILE A 413 -9.47 15.26 -39.52
N ASN A 414 -9.94 15.87 -40.61
CA ASN A 414 -9.31 17.04 -41.23
C ASN A 414 -9.37 18.24 -40.26
N LEU A 415 -8.47 18.26 -39.27
CA LEU A 415 -8.22 19.42 -38.42
C LEU A 415 -7.44 20.47 -39.20
N LEU A 416 -8.14 21.18 -40.09
CA LEU A 416 -7.68 22.51 -40.50
C LEU A 416 -7.68 23.41 -39.26
N PRO A 417 -6.60 24.17 -38.98
CA PRO A 417 -6.60 25.14 -37.90
C PRO A 417 -7.67 26.20 -38.16
N PRO A 418 -8.28 26.77 -37.10
CA PRO A 418 -9.28 27.82 -37.27
C PRO A 418 -8.69 29.01 -38.01
N ALA A 419 -9.42 29.52 -39.00
CA ALA A 419 -9.01 30.71 -39.73
C ALA A 419 -8.95 31.90 -38.77
N TYR A 420 -7.81 32.57 -38.71
CA TYR A 420 -7.71 33.88 -38.06
C TYR A 420 -8.49 34.89 -38.91
N SER A 421 -9.44 35.59 -38.28
CA SER A 421 -10.03 36.81 -38.84
C SER A 421 -9.04 37.96 -38.71
N GLU A 422 -8.80 38.69 -39.80
CA GLU A 422 -8.07 39.97 -39.82
C GLU A 422 -8.85 41.09 -39.08
#